data_AF-A0A8B8QSX1-F1
#
_entry.id   AF-A0A8B8QSX1-F1
#
_cell.length_a   1.000
_cell.length_b   1.000
_cell.length_c   1.000
_cell.angle_alpha   90.00
_cell.angle_beta   90.00
_cell.angle_gamma   90.00
#
_symmetry.space_group_name_H-M   'P 1'
#
loop_
_entity.id
_entity.type
_entity.pdbx_description
1 polymer ?
#
loop_
_entity_poly.entity_id
_entity_poly.type
_entity_poly.pdbx_seq_one_letter_code
_entity_poly.pdbx_strand_id
1 'polypeptide(L)'
;MNLSLSYNDFEGALPTGGVFKSAISTSVVGNKKLCGGLPNFQLPKCNYKESKRMRISKFAKVLISTVSTLVGVVCMLSLLYFFWYKHNNNASTSNYSEDGLFHVSYHSLLKATSGFSSTNLLGMGSFGSVYRGLLDQTQLIVAIKILDLTRHGASKSFIAECEALRRIRHRNLVKVLTACSGFDSNGNDFKALVYEFMSNGSLDEWLHPTASQHRARTKRFRAC
;
A
#
# COMPACT_ATOMS: atom_id res chain seq x y z
N MET A 1 12.59 25.50 68.33
CA MET A 1 12.77 24.33 67.46
C MET A 1 14.04 24.54 66.66
N ASN A 2 14.98 23.60 66.69
CA ASN A 2 16.26 23.73 66.00
C ASN A 2 16.29 22.70 64.86
N LEU A 3 16.40 23.15 63.61
CA LEU A 3 16.34 22.29 62.43
C LEU A 3 17.77 22.02 61.93
N SER A 4 18.23 20.77 62.06
CA SER A 4 19.56 20.39 61.57
C SER A 4 19.48 19.84 60.15
N LEU A 5 20.15 20.52 59.22
CA LEU A 5 20.35 20.12 57.82
C LEU A 5 21.83 19.82 57.54
N SER A 6 22.59 19.48 58.59
CA SER A 6 24.04 19.31 58.52
C SER A 6 24.41 17.97 57.89
N TYR A 7 25.52 17.89 57.18
CA TYR A 7 26.06 16.66 56.56
C TYR A 7 25.10 15.91 55.63
N ASN A 8 24.33 16.63 54.82
CA ASN A 8 23.36 16.05 53.87
C ASN A 8 23.81 16.18 52.39
N ASP A 9 25.05 16.60 52.15
CA ASP A 9 25.63 16.87 50.81
C ASP A 9 24.78 17.80 49.92
N PHE A 10 24.08 18.76 50.53
CA PHE A 10 23.34 19.77 49.78
C PHE A 10 24.26 20.64 48.91
N GLU A 11 23.74 21.05 47.75
CA GLU A 11 24.45 21.88 46.77
C GLU A 11 23.65 23.11 46.33
N GLY A 12 24.37 24.13 45.87
CA GLY A 12 23.78 25.34 45.31
C GLY A 12 23.59 26.47 46.33
N ALA A 13 22.78 27.45 45.95
CA ALA A 13 22.63 28.68 46.72
C ALA A 13 21.69 28.50 47.92
N LEU A 14 22.17 28.86 49.11
CA LEU A 14 21.34 28.84 50.31
C LEU A 14 20.31 29.97 50.25
N PRO A 15 18.99 29.68 50.39
CA PRO A 15 17.96 30.71 50.42
C PRO A 15 18.17 31.69 51.58
N THR A 16 17.86 32.97 51.37
CA THR A 16 17.93 34.00 52.42
C THR A 16 16.58 34.26 53.11
N GLY A 17 15.52 33.58 52.66
CA GLY A 17 14.17 33.69 53.19
C GLY A 17 13.76 32.55 54.12
N GLY A 18 12.57 32.66 54.73
CA GLY A 18 11.98 31.61 55.55
C GLY A 18 12.81 31.23 56.78
N VAL A 19 12.96 29.92 57.01
CA VAL A 19 13.67 29.34 58.18
C VAL A 19 15.17 29.69 58.18
N PHE A 20 15.73 30.09 57.02
CA PHE A 20 17.12 30.49 56.85
C PHE A 20 17.38 31.98 57.15
N LYS A 21 16.39 32.71 57.69
CA LYS A 21 16.56 34.11 58.14
C LYS A 21 17.38 34.23 59.44
N SER A 22 17.62 33.13 60.15
CA SER A 22 18.42 33.10 61.38
C SER A 22 19.33 31.88 61.42
N ALA A 23 20.63 32.12 61.57
CA ALA A 23 21.64 31.06 61.74
C ALA A 23 21.53 30.32 63.07
N ILE A 24 20.68 30.79 63.98
CA ILE A 24 20.46 30.18 65.30
C ILE A 24 19.44 29.03 65.21
N SER A 25 18.52 29.07 64.24
CA SER A 25 17.43 28.09 64.11
C SER A 25 17.71 26.96 63.12
N THR A 26 18.76 27.08 62.30
CA THR A 26 19.10 26.09 61.27
C THR A 26 20.60 25.83 61.23
N SER A 27 21.02 24.57 61.25
CA SER A 27 22.43 24.20 61.07
C SER A 27 22.65 23.58 59.70
N VAL A 28 23.50 24.20 58.88
CA VAL A 28 23.85 23.74 57.51
C VAL A 28 25.30 23.26 57.39
N VAL A 29 25.96 22.99 58.53
CA VAL A 29 27.37 22.58 58.61
C VAL A 29 27.61 21.26 57.85
N GLY A 30 28.77 21.12 57.21
CA GLY A 30 29.15 19.88 56.54
C GLY A 30 28.66 19.72 55.10
N ASN A 31 27.84 20.65 54.57
CA ASN A 31 27.42 20.66 53.16
C ASN A 31 28.40 21.50 52.31
N LYS A 32 29.45 20.88 51.76
CA LYS A 32 30.58 21.57 51.11
C LYS A 32 30.25 22.26 49.79
N LYS A 33 29.14 21.89 49.14
CA LYS A 33 28.71 22.42 47.83
C LYS A 33 27.69 23.56 47.96
N LEU A 34 27.35 23.96 49.19
CA LEU A 34 26.51 25.14 49.42
C LEU A 34 27.31 26.43 49.25
N CYS A 35 26.62 27.46 48.79
CA CYS A 35 27.15 28.81 48.63
C CYS A 35 26.08 29.86 48.95
N GLY A 36 26.46 31.12 49.20
CA GLY A 36 25.53 32.23 49.43
C GLY A 36 24.93 32.25 50.85
N GLY A 37 23.65 32.62 50.97
CA GLY A 37 22.97 32.76 52.26
C GLY A 37 23.38 33.99 53.07
N LEU A 38 22.92 34.05 54.33
CA LEU A 38 23.29 35.12 55.27
C LEU A 38 24.77 34.99 55.71
N PRO A 39 25.46 36.12 56.00
CA PRO A 39 26.86 36.10 56.43
C PRO A 39 27.16 35.18 57.61
N ASN A 40 26.18 35.04 58.51
CA ASN A 40 26.29 34.24 59.73
C ASN A 40 26.51 32.73 59.46
N PHE A 41 26.19 32.23 58.25
CA PHE A 41 26.42 30.84 57.86
C PHE A 41 27.83 30.59 57.29
N GLN A 42 28.62 31.65 57.02
CA GLN A 42 30.00 31.57 56.53
C GLN A 42 30.19 30.71 55.26
N LEU A 43 29.19 30.68 54.38
CA LEU A 43 29.27 29.96 53.11
C LEU A 43 30.01 30.78 52.03
N PRO A 44 30.70 30.13 51.08
CA PRO A 44 31.36 30.82 49.97
C PRO A 44 30.35 31.52 49.06
N LYS A 45 30.75 32.56 48.33
CA LYS A 45 29.86 33.21 47.35
C LYS A 45 29.55 32.27 46.19
N CYS A 46 28.30 32.25 45.73
CA CYS A 46 27.92 31.48 44.56
C CYS A 46 28.54 32.08 43.29
N ASN A 47 29.19 31.21 42.50
CA ASN A 47 29.71 31.58 41.19
C ASN A 47 28.65 31.26 40.13
N TYR A 48 27.78 32.22 39.85
CA TYR A 48 26.87 32.12 38.73
C TYR A 48 27.64 32.45 37.46
N LYS A 49 27.98 31.42 36.67
CA LYS A 49 28.31 31.63 35.26
C LYS A 49 27.05 32.15 34.57
N GLU A 50 27.01 33.44 34.24
CA GLU A 50 25.97 33.96 33.35
C GLU A 50 26.04 33.19 32.04
N SER A 51 25.04 32.34 31.78
CA SER A 51 24.81 31.79 30.46
C SER A 51 24.41 32.95 29.56
N LYS A 52 25.38 33.53 28.84
CA LYS A 52 25.11 34.50 27.77
C LYS A 52 24.21 33.81 26.74
N ARG A 53 22.91 34.08 26.81
CA ARG A 53 21.93 33.65 25.81
C ARG A 53 22.42 34.16 24.46
N MET A 54 22.90 33.26 23.60
CA MET A 54 23.44 33.63 22.29
C MET A 54 22.33 34.32 21.49
N ARG A 55 22.42 35.65 21.35
CA ARG A 55 21.48 36.44 20.56
C ARG A 55 21.75 36.18 19.09
N ILE A 56 21.03 35.24 18.50
CA ILE A 56 20.99 35.02 17.05
C ILE A 56 20.46 36.32 16.40
N SER A 57 21.22 36.87 15.44
CA SER A 57 20.88 38.11 14.76
C SER A 57 19.53 37.99 14.03
N LYS A 58 18.82 39.11 13.85
CA LYS A 58 17.54 39.12 13.11
C LYS A 58 17.71 38.57 11.69
N PHE A 59 18.85 38.88 11.04
CA PHE A 59 19.20 38.35 9.72
C PHE A 59 19.33 36.82 9.70
N ALA A 60 19.99 36.22 10.70
CA ALA A 60 20.10 34.77 10.77
C ALA A 60 18.74 34.09 10.96
N LYS A 61 17.80 34.70 11.71
CA LYS A 61 16.43 34.17 11.83
C LYS A 61 15.66 34.25 10.51
N VAL A 62 15.79 35.34 9.76
CA VAL A 62 15.16 35.49 8.44
C VAL A 62 15.73 34.44 7.47
N LEU A 63 17.05 34.24 7.44
CA LEU A 63 17.70 33.24 6.59
C LEU A 63 17.26 31.81 6.93
N ILE A 64 17.16 31.46 8.22
CA ILE A 64 16.67 30.12 8.61
C ILE A 64 15.22 29.94 8.19
N SER A 65 14.38 30.97 8.35
CA SER A 65 12.97 30.92 7.94
C SER A 65 12.84 30.72 6.42
N THR A 66 13.60 31.46 5.61
CA THR A 66 13.51 31.37 4.14
C THR A 66 14.01 30.02 3.63
N VAL A 67 15.14 29.53 4.14
CA VAL A 67 15.68 28.21 3.78
C VAL A 67 14.70 27.10 4.17
N SER A 68 14.12 27.17 5.38
CA SER A 68 13.14 26.19 5.83
C SER A 68 11.90 26.15 4.93
N THR A 69 11.40 27.31 4.49
CA THR A 69 10.25 27.36 3.57
C THR A 69 10.59 26.79 2.20
N LEU A 70 11.78 27.09 1.67
CA LEU A 70 12.19 26.62 0.35
C LEU A 70 12.33 25.08 0.34
N VAL A 71 13.00 24.51 1.35
CA VAL A 71 13.14 23.06 1.49
C VAL A 71 11.77 22.40 1.63
N GLY A 72 10.87 22.96 2.44
CA GLY A 72 9.51 22.45 2.59
C GLY A 72 8.73 22.40 1.27
N VAL A 73 8.80 23.46 0.47
CA VAL A 73 8.14 23.51 -0.85
C VAL A 73 8.72 22.46 -1.79
N VAL A 74 10.05 22.32 -1.86
CA VAL A 74 10.70 21.30 -2.70
C VAL A 74 10.28 19.91 -2.27
N CYS A 75 10.31 19.59 -0.97
CA CYS A 75 9.87 18.30 -0.45
C CYS A 75 8.40 18.01 -0.80
N MET A 76 7.51 19.00 -0.66
CA MET A 76 6.10 18.85 -1.03
C MET A 76 5.92 18.58 -2.52
N LEU A 77 6.62 19.32 -3.39
CA LEU A 77 6.58 19.09 -4.84
C LEU A 77 7.14 17.70 -5.20
N SER A 78 8.22 17.25 -4.56
CA SER A 78 8.77 15.90 -4.76
C SER A 78 7.81 14.81 -4.31
N LEU A 79 7.11 14.99 -3.18
CA LEU A 79 6.09 14.05 -2.72
C LEU A 79 4.91 14.03 -3.67
N LEU A 80 4.40 15.18 -4.10
CA LEU A 80 3.33 15.27 -5.08
C LEU A 80 3.73 14.59 -6.40
N TYR A 81 4.95 14.84 -6.88
CA TYR A 81 5.49 14.16 -8.05
C TYR A 81 5.60 12.64 -7.83
N PHE A 82 6.08 12.18 -6.67
CA PHE A 82 6.18 10.75 -6.36
C PHE A 82 4.80 10.09 -6.27
N PHE A 83 3.82 10.73 -5.63
CA PHE A 83 2.44 10.23 -5.57
C PHE A 83 1.78 10.25 -6.94
N TRP A 84 2.02 11.28 -7.75
CA TRP A 84 1.51 11.37 -9.12
C TRP A 84 2.16 10.34 -10.03
N TYR A 85 3.47 10.15 -9.94
CA TYR A 85 4.22 9.12 -10.65
C TYR A 85 3.78 7.72 -10.23
N LYS A 86 3.58 7.46 -8.92
CA LYS A 86 3.05 6.18 -8.41
C LYS A 86 1.61 5.94 -8.85
N HIS A 87 0.76 6.98 -8.84
CA HIS A 87 -0.62 6.88 -9.31
C HIS A 87 -0.67 6.64 -10.83
N ASN A 88 0.16 7.35 -11.59
CA ASN A 88 0.26 7.18 -13.03
C ASN A 88 0.91 5.84 -13.40
N ASN A 89 1.86 5.32 -12.64
CA ASN A 89 2.36 3.94 -12.81
C ASN A 89 1.32 2.89 -12.41
N ASN A 90 0.44 3.17 -11.45
CA ASN A 90 -0.72 2.31 -11.21
C ASN A 90 -1.75 2.38 -12.35
N ALA A 91 -1.74 3.44 -13.16
CA ALA A 91 -2.48 3.55 -14.42
C ALA A 91 -1.67 3.08 -15.65
N SER A 92 -0.35 2.97 -15.53
CA SER A 92 0.63 2.70 -16.60
C SER A 92 1.81 1.91 -16.04
N THR A 93 1.61 0.65 -15.66
CA THR A 93 2.71 -0.30 -15.45
C THR A 93 2.19 -1.70 -15.73
N SER A 94 2.10 -1.98 -17.02
CA SER A 94 2.31 -3.29 -17.59
C SER A 94 3.77 -3.71 -17.42
N ASN A 95 4.20 -4.03 -16.19
CA ASN A 95 5.41 -4.82 -15.97
C ASN A 95 4.98 -6.16 -15.41
N TYR A 96 4.49 -7.01 -16.30
CA TYR A 96 4.33 -8.43 -16.02
C TYR A 96 5.65 -9.10 -16.41
N SER A 97 6.39 -9.50 -15.38
CA SER A 97 7.66 -10.21 -15.46
C SER A 97 7.51 -11.52 -16.23
N GLU A 98 8.55 -11.83 -16.99
CA GLU A 98 8.74 -12.99 -17.87
C GLU A 98 8.14 -14.31 -17.36
N ASP A 99 7.05 -14.71 -18.01
CA ASP A 99 6.81 -16.10 -18.45
C ASP A 99 5.80 -16.03 -19.61
N GLY A 100 6.30 -15.77 -20.82
CA GLY A 100 5.57 -15.95 -22.10
C GLY A 100 4.18 -15.33 -22.23
N LEU A 101 3.92 -14.12 -21.70
CA LEU A 101 2.58 -13.52 -21.76
C LEU A 101 2.17 -13.25 -23.22
N PHE A 102 1.18 -14.00 -23.71
CA PHE A 102 0.59 -13.77 -25.03
C PHE A 102 -0.01 -12.36 -25.07
N HIS A 103 0.59 -11.49 -25.88
CA HIS A 103 0.01 -10.18 -26.17
C HIS A 103 -1.20 -10.38 -27.07
N VAL A 104 -2.39 -10.37 -26.46
CA VAL A 104 -3.67 -10.57 -27.16
C VAL A 104 -4.33 -9.23 -27.45
N SER A 105 -4.88 -9.09 -28.66
CA SER A 105 -5.68 -7.93 -29.08
C SER A 105 -7.13 -8.32 -29.30
N TYR A 106 -8.03 -7.33 -29.37
CA TYR A 106 -9.42 -7.56 -29.76
C TYR A 106 -9.54 -8.39 -31.05
N HIS A 107 -8.79 -8.03 -32.10
CA HIS A 107 -8.84 -8.73 -33.38
C HIS A 107 -8.34 -10.18 -33.28
N SER A 108 -7.31 -10.42 -32.48
CA SER A 108 -6.82 -11.77 -32.20
C SER A 108 -7.89 -12.63 -31.51
N LEU A 109 -8.59 -12.08 -30.52
CA LEU A 109 -9.65 -12.78 -29.80
C LEU A 109 -10.90 -12.98 -30.67
N LEU A 110 -11.26 -11.99 -31.48
CA LEU A 110 -12.34 -12.07 -32.46
C LEU A 110 -12.09 -13.22 -33.44
N LYS A 111 -10.88 -13.30 -34.00
CA LYS A 111 -10.49 -14.38 -34.91
C LYS A 111 -10.49 -15.74 -34.21
N ALA A 112 -9.88 -15.81 -33.02
CA ALA A 112 -9.77 -17.04 -32.24
C ALA A 112 -11.13 -17.68 -31.89
N THR A 113 -12.18 -16.86 -31.80
CA THR A 113 -13.55 -17.27 -31.44
C THR A 113 -14.50 -17.32 -32.64
N SER A 114 -13.99 -17.16 -33.87
CA SER A 114 -14.79 -17.08 -35.09
C SER A 114 -15.87 -15.99 -35.02
N GLY A 115 -15.47 -14.79 -34.57
CA GLY A 115 -16.37 -13.64 -34.45
C GLY A 115 -17.28 -13.71 -33.21
N PHE A 116 -16.80 -14.27 -32.10
CA PHE A 116 -17.61 -14.52 -30.90
C PHE A 116 -18.87 -15.36 -31.18
N SER A 117 -18.74 -16.35 -32.07
CA SER A 117 -19.83 -17.22 -32.49
C SER A 117 -20.49 -17.94 -31.30
N SER A 118 -21.81 -18.09 -31.35
CA SER A 118 -22.58 -18.85 -30.35
C SER A 118 -22.18 -20.32 -30.30
N THR A 119 -21.65 -20.89 -31.39
CA THR A 119 -21.10 -22.26 -31.43
C THR A 119 -19.88 -22.44 -30.53
N ASN A 120 -19.18 -21.36 -30.22
CA ASN A 120 -18.02 -21.34 -29.34
C ASN A 120 -18.38 -20.88 -27.93
N LEU A 121 -19.64 -20.57 -27.63
CA LEU A 121 -20.06 -20.13 -26.29
C LEU A 121 -19.98 -21.31 -25.30
N LEU A 122 -19.17 -21.15 -24.25
CA LEU A 122 -19.04 -22.12 -23.16
C LEU A 122 -20.03 -21.82 -22.03
N GLY A 123 -20.32 -20.55 -21.80
CA GLY A 123 -21.27 -20.14 -20.77
C GLY A 123 -21.41 -18.64 -20.65
N MET A 124 -22.44 -18.22 -19.93
CA MET A 124 -22.72 -16.81 -19.63
C MET A 124 -22.77 -16.63 -18.12
N GLY A 125 -21.97 -15.70 -17.61
CA GLY A 125 -21.93 -15.33 -16.21
C GLY A 125 -22.62 -13.99 -15.93
N SER A 126 -22.51 -13.52 -14.69
CA SER A 126 -23.06 -12.23 -14.26
C SER A 126 -22.41 -11.03 -14.95
N PHE A 127 -21.13 -11.12 -15.34
CA PHE A 127 -20.37 -9.98 -15.89
C PHE A 127 -19.98 -10.14 -17.35
N GLY A 128 -20.45 -11.19 -18.04
CA GLY A 128 -20.10 -11.40 -19.43
C GLY A 128 -20.22 -12.86 -19.87
N SER A 129 -19.62 -13.15 -21.02
CA SER A 129 -19.73 -14.43 -21.72
C SER A 129 -18.36 -15.05 -21.91
N VAL A 130 -18.29 -16.38 -21.80
CA VAL A 130 -17.05 -17.15 -21.93
C VAL A 130 -17.11 -17.97 -23.21
N TYR A 131 -16.11 -17.81 -24.07
CA TYR A 131 -16.01 -18.48 -25.36
C TYR A 131 -14.80 -19.41 -25.41
N ARG A 132 -14.93 -20.53 -26.12
CA ARG A 132 -13.81 -21.34 -26.54
C ARG A 132 -13.10 -20.64 -27.70
N GLY A 133 -11.78 -20.50 -27.61
CA GLY A 133 -10.97 -19.92 -28.68
C GLY A 133 -9.74 -20.76 -29.01
N LEU A 134 -9.25 -20.61 -30.24
CA LEU A 134 -7.96 -21.11 -30.68
C LEU A 134 -7.05 -19.92 -30.99
N LEU A 135 -6.00 -19.71 -30.20
CA LEU A 135 -5.05 -18.62 -30.45
C LEU A 135 -4.10 -19.00 -31.58
N ASP A 136 -4.25 -18.38 -32.75
CA ASP A 136 -3.48 -18.70 -33.96
C ASP A 136 -1.96 -18.69 -33.76
N GLN A 137 -1.44 -17.75 -32.97
CA GLN A 137 -0.01 -17.56 -32.75
C GLN A 137 0.64 -18.79 -32.10
N THR A 138 -0.10 -19.53 -31.28
CA THR A 138 0.41 -20.63 -30.47
C THR A 138 -0.34 -21.94 -30.64
N GLN A 139 -1.40 -21.95 -31.44
CA GLN A 139 -2.32 -23.07 -31.59
C GLN A 139 -2.88 -23.56 -30.24
N LEU A 140 -2.97 -22.66 -29.26
CA LEU A 140 -3.43 -22.97 -27.92
C LEU A 140 -4.96 -22.80 -27.83
N ILE A 141 -5.63 -23.83 -27.32
CA ILE A 141 -7.07 -23.76 -27.00
C ILE A 141 -7.22 -23.05 -25.65
N VAL A 142 -8.06 -22.02 -25.61
CA VAL A 142 -8.25 -21.15 -24.45
C VAL A 142 -9.74 -20.90 -24.17
N ALA A 143 -10.05 -20.46 -22.96
CA ALA A 143 -11.35 -19.91 -22.61
C ALA A 143 -11.25 -18.38 -22.49
N ILE A 144 -12.05 -17.65 -23.27
CA ILE A 144 -12.01 -16.18 -23.39
C ILE A 144 -13.28 -15.62 -22.77
N LYS A 145 -13.15 -15.00 -21.59
CA LYS A 145 -14.24 -14.29 -20.94
C LYS A 145 -14.28 -12.85 -21.44
N ILE A 146 -15.30 -12.50 -22.18
CA ILE A 146 -15.58 -11.15 -22.67
C ILE A 146 -16.51 -10.48 -21.68
N LEU A 147 -16.14 -9.31 -21.20
CA LEU A 147 -16.90 -8.59 -20.18
C LEU A 147 -17.99 -7.75 -20.84
N ASP A 148 -19.20 -7.85 -20.32
CA ASP A 148 -20.32 -6.98 -20.66
C ASP A 148 -20.20 -5.68 -19.87
N LEU A 149 -19.54 -4.68 -20.46
CA LEU A 149 -19.25 -3.40 -19.80
C LEU A 149 -20.50 -2.54 -19.55
N THR A 150 -21.65 -2.90 -20.12
CA THR A 150 -22.93 -2.25 -19.81
C THR A 150 -23.44 -2.65 -18.43
N ARG A 151 -23.01 -3.80 -17.90
CA ARG A 151 -23.43 -4.27 -16.57
C ARG A 151 -22.71 -3.51 -15.47
N HIS A 152 -23.50 -3.03 -14.51
CA HIS A 152 -22.96 -2.36 -13.33
C HIS A 152 -21.95 -3.27 -12.61
N GLY A 153 -20.74 -2.75 -12.39
CA GLY A 153 -19.67 -3.48 -11.71
C GLY A 153 -18.82 -4.38 -12.62
N ALA A 154 -19.13 -4.56 -13.91
CA ALA A 154 -18.32 -5.40 -14.80
C ALA A 154 -16.86 -4.92 -14.91
N SER A 155 -16.65 -3.61 -15.08
CA SER A 155 -15.29 -3.03 -15.05
C SER A 155 -14.59 -3.24 -13.71
N LYS A 156 -15.32 -3.19 -12.58
CA LYS A 156 -14.73 -3.45 -11.25
C LYS A 156 -14.37 -4.93 -11.08
N SER A 157 -15.23 -5.85 -11.56
CA SER A 157 -14.95 -7.29 -11.58
C SER A 157 -13.71 -7.59 -12.41
N PHE A 158 -13.58 -6.98 -13.59
CA PHE A 158 -12.39 -7.13 -14.42
C PHE A 158 -11.10 -6.75 -13.68
N ILE A 159 -11.08 -5.59 -13.02
CA ILE A 159 -9.91 -5.14 -12.26
C ILE A 159 -9.64 -6.06 -11.07
N ALA A 160 -10.66 -6.43 -10.31
CA ALA A 160 -10.53 -7.34 -9.17
C ALA A 160 -9.99 -8.71 -9.60
N GLU A 161 -10.46 -9.23 -10.73
CA GLU A 161 -9.95 -10.46 -11.33
C GLU A 161 -8.49 -10.26 -11.74
N CYS A 162 -8.13 -9.27 -12.58
CA CYS A 162 -6.74 -8.96 -12.93
C CYS A 162 -5.79 -8.88 -11.71
N GLU A 163 -6.24 -8.25 -10.63
CA GLU A 163 -5.51 -8.16 -9.38
C GLU A 163 -5.33 -9.49 -8.65
N ALA A 164 -6.37 -10.33 -8.63
CA ALA A 164 -6.30 -11.68 -8.09
C ALA A 164 -5.30 -12.54 -8.90
N LEU A 165 -5.34 -12.41 -10.22
CA LEU A 165 -4.47 -13.13 -11.15
C LEU A 165 -2.99 -12.77 -10.99
N ARG A 166 -2.70 -11.53 -10.62
CA ARG A 166 -1.31 -11.11 -10.32
C ARG A 166 -0.71 -11.82 -9.11
N ARG A 167 -1.54 -12.29 -8.18
CA ARG A 167 -1.09 -12.76 -6.86
C ARG A 167 -1.29 -14.25 -6.63
N ILE A 168 -2.24 -14.89 -7.31
CA ILE A 168 -2.70 -16.23 -6.96
C ILE A 168 -2.32 -17.22 -8.08
N ARG A 169 -1.46 -18.19 -7.75
CA ARG A 169 -1.16 -19.36 -8.59
C ARG A 169 -1.30 -20.61 -7.74
N HIS A 170 -2.24 -21.49 -8.10
CA HIS A 170 -2.49 -22.72 -7.36
C HIS A 170 -3.01 -23.81 -8.29
N ARG A 171 -2.65 -25.07 -8.04
CA ARG A 171 -3.00 -26.24 -8.88
C ARG A 171 -4.51 -26.50 -9.04
N ASN A 172 -5.31 -26.02 -8.09
CA ASN A 172 -6.77 -26.19 -8.06
C ASN A 172 -7.53 -24.92 -8.48
N LEU A 173 -6.84 -23.91 -9.00
CA LEU A 173 -7.45 -22.71 -9.56
C LEU A 173 -7.16 -22.65 -11.05
N VAL A 174 -8.17 -22.29 -11.83
CA VAL A 174 -8.01 -22.15 -13.28
C VAL A 174 -6.96 -21.08 -13.55
N LYS A 175 -5.93 -21.45 -14.32
CA LYS A 175 -4.84 -20.55 -14.67
C LYS A 175 -5.35 -19.46 -15.61
N VAL A 176 -5.05 -18.20 -15.30
CA VAL A 176 -5.17 -17.12 -16.28
C VAL A 176 -3.88 -16.96 -17.02
N LEU A 177 -4.03 -16.89 -18.34
CA LEU A 177 -2.94 -16.77 -19.28
C LEU A 177 -2.63 -15.29 -19.51
N THR A 178 -3.65 -14.46 -19.76
CA THR A 178 -3.47 -13.03 -20.06
C THR A 178 -4.80 -12.26 -19.96
N ALA A 179 -4.74 -10.94 -20.08
CA ALA A 179 -5.88 -10.04 -20.15
C ALA A 179 -5.77 -9.11 -21.37
N CYS A 180 -6.90 -8.74 -21.94
CA CYS A 180 -7.02 -7.75 -23.01
C CYS A 180 -7.82 -6.56 -22.49
N SER A 181 -7.29 -5.36 -22.66
CA SER A 181 -8.01 -4.10 -22.46
C SER A 181 -7.70 -3.21 -23.66
N GLY A 182 -8.72 -2.78 -24.37
CA GLY A 182 -8.57 -1.98 -25.60
C GLY A 182 -9.93 -1.53 -26.11
N PHE A 183 -10.06 -1.45 -27.44
CA PHE A 183 -11.29 -1.01 -28.09
C PHE A 183 -11.79 -2.08 -29.08
N ASP A 184 -13.11 -2.16 -29.24
CA ASP A 184 -13.74 -2.97 -30.29
C ASP A 184 -13.64 -2.29 -31.66
N SER A 185 -14.15 -2.94 -32.72
CA SER A 185 -14.17 -2.38 -34.08
C SER A 185 -14.94 -1.06 -34.21
N ASN A 186 -15.81 -0.74 -33.25
CA ASN A 186 -16.63 0.46 -33.23
C ASN A 186 -16.02 1.57 -32.34
N GLY A 187 -14.87 1.32 -31.72
CA GLY A 187 -14.21 2.26 -30.81
C GLY A 187 -14.76 2.25 -29.37
N ASN A 188 -15.61 1.30 -29.01
CA ASN A 188 -16.08 1.15 -27.63
C ASN A 188 -15.06 0.40 -26.78
N ASP A 189 -15.05 0.67 -25.48
CA ASP A 189 -14.22 -0.07 -24.53
C ASP A 189 -14.47 -1.59 -24.64
N PHE A 190 -13.38 -2.34 -24.72
CA PHE A 190 -13.39 -3.79 -24.78
C PHE A 190 -12.44 -4.36 -23.71
N LYS A 191 -12.95 -5.30 -22.91
CA LYS A 191 -12.18 -5.99 -21.88
C LYS A 191 -12.44 -7.48 -21.94
N ALA A 192 -11.38 -8.27 -21.89
CA ALA A 192 -11.45 -9.72 -21.86
C ALA A 192 -10.36 -10.35 -20.98
N LEU A 193 -10.66 -11.51 -20.41
CA LEU A 193 -9.73 -12.35 -19.66
C LEU A 193 -9.56 -13.69 -20.39
N VAL A 194 -8.33 -14.16 -20.51
CA VAL A 194 -7.99 -15.39 -21.25
C VAL A 194 -7.46 -16.43 -20.29
N TYR A 195 -8.20 -17.52 -20.13
CA TYR A 195 -7.92 -18.62 -19.21
C TYR A 195 -7.43 -19.85 -19.97
N GLU A 196 -6.75 -20.74 -19.25
CA GLU A 196 -6.55 -22.11 -19.68
C GLU A 196 -7.92 -22.80 -19.89
N PHE A 197 -8.04 -23.54 -20.99
CA PHE A 197 -9.28 -24.24 -21.32
C PHE A 197 -9.43 -25.53 -20.50
N MET A 198 -10.56 -25.66 -19.82
CA MET A 198 -10.92 -26.86 -19.05
C MET A 198 -11.79 -27.79 -19.90
N SER A 199 -11.20 -28.86 -20.44
CA SER A 199 -11.86 -29.78 -21.38
C SER A 199 -13.03 -30.58 -20.77
N ASN A 200 -13.04 -30.77 -19.45
CA ASN A 200 -14.08 -31.52 -18.76
C ASN A 200 -15.32 -30.68 -18.43
N GLY A 201 -15.34 -29.38 -18.77
CA GLY A 201 -16.48 -28.51 -18.47
C GLY A 201 -16.62 -28.18 -16.98
N SER A 202 -17.77 -27.59 -16.62
CA SER A 202 -18.05 -27.14 -15.26
C SER A 202 -18.62 -28.25 -14.36
N LEU A 203 -18.41 -28.17 -13.04
CA LEU A 203 -19.02 -29.11 -12.08
C LEU A 203 -20.55 -29.13 -12.18
N ASP A 204 -21.17 -27.99 -12.45
CA ASP A 204 -22.61 -27.86 -12.65
C ASP A 204 -23.12 -28.78 -13.78
N GLU A 205 -22.42 -28.83 -14.91
CA GLU A 205 -22.73 -29.76 -16.02
C GLU A 205 -22.53 -31.23 -15.64
N TRP A 206 -21.69 -31.54 -14.66
CA TRP A 206 -21.54 -32.91 -14.14
C TRP A 206 -22.68 -33.29 -13.21
N LEU A 207 -23.13 -32.36 -12.36
CA LEU A 207 -24.19 -32.59 -11.38
C LEU A 207 -25.60 -32.52 -11.99
N HIS A 208 -25.78 -31.74 -13.06
CA HIS A 208 -27.07 -31.52 -13.71
C HIS A 208 -26.99 -31.78 -15.22
N PRO A 209 -26.78 -33.04 -15.67
CA PRO A 209 -26.62 -33.32 -17.08
C PRO A 209 -27.94 -33.14 -17.83
N THR A 210 -27.88 -32.46 -18.97
CA THR A 210 -29.03 -32.38 -19.88
C THR A 210 -29.26 -33.72 -20.60
N ALA A 211 -30.48 -33.96 -21.10
CA ALA A 211 -30.83 -35.22 -21.78
C ALA A 211 -29.91 -35.56 -22.98
N SER A 212 -29.39 -34.53 -23.67
CA SER A 212 -28.42 -34.66 -24.76
C SER A 212 -27.03 -35.09 -24.27
N GLN A 213 -26.58 -34.58 -23.11
CA GLN A 213 -25.30 -34.91 -22.49
C GLN A 213 -25.30 -36.30 -21.81
N HIS A 214 -26.44 -36.71 -21.23
CA HIS A 214 -26.63 -38.09 -20.77
C HIS A 214 -26.36 -39.08 -21.90
N ARG A 215 -26.91 -38.85 -23.09
CA ARG A 215 -26.74 -39.76 -24.24
C ARG A 215 -25.30 -39.84 -24.76
N ALA A 216 -24.52 -38.75 -24.66
CA ALA A 216 -23.10 -38.73 -25.00
C ALA A 216 -22.23 -39.41 -23.94
N ARG A 217 -22.54 -39.22 -22.64
CA ARG A 217 -21.84 -39.87 -21.53
C ARG A 217 -22.11 -41.38 -21.48
N THR A 218 -23.36 -41.83 -21.68
CA THR A 218 -23.69 -43.26 -21.73
C THR A 218 -23.01 -43.98 -22.90
N LYS A 219 -22.62 -43.28 -23.97
CA LYS A 219 -21.79 -43.82 -25.04
C LYS A 219 -20.30 -43.93 -24.70
N ARG A 220 -19.78 -43.10 -23.77
CA ARG A 220 -18.38 -43.17 -23.29
C ARG A 220 -18.16 -44.23 -22.21
N PHE A 221 -19.19 -44.61 -21.45
CA PHE A 221 -19.12 -45.67 -20.43
C PHE A 221 -19.38 -47.09 -20.96
N ARG A 222 -19.39 -47.31 -22.28
CA ARG A 222 -19.41 -48.65 -22.88
C ARG A 222 -18.03 -49.01 -23.46
N ALA A 223 -17.07 -49.23 -22.57
CA ALA A 223 -15.85 -49.99 -22.84
C ALA A 223 -15.16 -50.31 -21.49
N CYS A 224 -15.71 -51.31 -20.80
CA CYS A 224 -15.01 -52.32 -20.02
C CYS A 224 -15.87 -53.58 -20.14
#